data_AF-A0A7S2D0N2-F1
#
_entry.id   AF-A0A7S2D0N2-F1
#
_cell.length_a   1.000
_cell.length_b   1.000
_cell.length_c   1.000
_cell.angle_alpha   90.00
_cell.angle_beta   90.00
_cell.angle_gamma   90.00
#
_symmetry.space_group_name_H-M   'P 1'
#
loop_
_entity.id
_entity.type
_entity.pdbx_description
1 polymer ?
#
loop_
_entity_poly.entity_id
_entity_poly.type
_entity_poly.pdbx_seq_one_letter_code
_entity_poly.pdbx_strand_id
1 'polypeptide(L)'
;LKPRVGPPRSLASLPRESVFAAMQLKLVALTLCAMVALGIRQGELQRQEPKGAGQPEPTMQLACDECGKHAPYLADCTCFATDVMGTFENDATKTLTTRKEFGTETVNTGAKRLAEG
;
A
#
# COMPACT_ATOMS: atom_id res chain seq x y z
N LEU A 1 71.92 8.07 -25.01
CA LEU A 1 70.65 8.27 -25.75
C LEU A 1 69.69 9.07 -24.87
N LYS A 2 69.05 10.13 -25.39
CA LYS A 2 68.05 10.95 -24.67
C LYS A 2 66.71 10.84 -25.42
N PRO A 3 65.58 10.54 -24.74
CA PRO A 3 64.30 10.34 -25.43
C PRO A 3 63.69 11.70 -25.84
N ARG A 4 63.13 11.78 -27.06
CA ARG A 4 62.34 12.93 -27.51
C ARG A 4 60.92 12.81 -26.98
N VAL A 5 60.47 13.81 -26.24
CA VAL A 5 59.07 13.99 -25.87
C VAL A 5 58.36 14.73 -27.00
N GLY A 6 57.31 14.13 -27.56
CA GLY A 6 56.46 14.75 -28.58
C GLY A 6 55.48 15.78 -27.98
N PRO A 7 54.92 16.70 -28.79
CA PRO A 7 54.06 17.77 -28.29
C PRO A 7 52.72 17.24 -27.75
N PRO A 8 52.07 17.95 -26.82
CA PRO A 8 50.78 17.55 -26.27
C PRO A 8 49.68 17.66 -27.34
N ARG A 9 48.84 16.62 -27.44
CA ARG A 9 47.67 16.60 -28.32
C ARG A 9 46.64 17.62 -27.81
N SER A 10 46.29 18.58 -28.67
CA SER A 10 45.25 19.58 -28.41
C SER A 10 43.87 18.91 -28.30
N LEU A 11 43.17 19.13 -27.17
CA LEU A 11 41.82 18.62 -26.88
C LEU A 11 40.69 19.39 -27.59
N ALA A 12 41.01 20.27 -28.54
CA ALA A 12 40.08 21.26 -29.07
C ALA A 12 39.12 20.76 -30.19
N SER A 13 38.81 19.46 -30.28
CA SER A 13 37.83 18.99 -31.27
C SER A 13 37.14 17.67 -30.88
N LEU A 14 36.26 17.73 -29.88
CA LEU A 14 35.23 16.68 -29.74
C LEU A 14 33.94 17.19 -30.42
N PRO A 15 33.32 16.39 -31.32
CA PRO A 15 32.16 16.83 -32.08
C PRO A 15 30.96 17.07 -31.15
N ARG A 16 30.29 18.23 -31.34
CA ARG A 16 29.20 18.74 -30.50
C ARG A 16 28.06 17.73 -30.26
N GLU A 17 27.83 16.83 -31.21
CA GLU A 17 26.89 15.70 -31.15
C GLU A 17 27.16 14.72 -29.99
N SER A 18 28.44 14.47 -29.70
CA SER A 18 28.87 13.53 -28.65
C SER A 18 28.69 14.07 -27.23
N VAL A 19 28.63 15.39 -27.08
CA VAL A 19 28.41 16.06 -25.79
C VAL A 19 26.93 15.97 -25.39
N PHE A 20 26.01 16.13 -26.35
CA PHE A 20 24.59 16.00 -26.10
C PHE A 20 24.21 14.58 -25.70
N ALA A 21 24.69 13.55 -26.42
CA ALA A 21 24.43 12.15 -26.06
C ALA A 21 24.96 11.78 -24.66
N ALA A 22 26.17 12.24 -24.31
CA ALA A 22 26.74 12.02 -22.98
C ALA A 22 25.98 12.76 -21.86
N MET A 23 25.42 13.94 -22.16
CA MET A 23 24.61 14.71 -21.21
C MET A 23 23.26 14.03 -20.96
N GLN A 24 22.60 13.52 -22.00
CA GLN A 24 21.33 12.80 -21.87
C GLN A 24 21.50 11.50 -21.06
N LEU A 25 22.59 10.75 -21.28
CA LEU A 25 22.84 9.50 -20.57
C LEU A 25 23.04 9.72 -19.05
N LYS A 26 23.73 10.80 -18.68
CA LYS A 26 23.95 11.16 -17.26
C LYS A 26 22.66 11.59 -16.57
N LEU A 27 21.81 12.36 -17.25
CA LEU A 27 20.50 12.77 -16.73
C LEU A 27 19.61 11.55 -16.48
N VAL A 28 19.52 10.63 -17.43
CA VAL A 28 18.72 9.40 -17.27
C VAL A 28 19.25 8.57 -16.11
N ALA A 29 20.56 8.35 -16.02
CA ALA A 29 21.16 7.59 -14.92
C ALA A 29 20.88 8.23 -13.55
N LEU A 30 20.97 9.56 -13.45
CA LEU A 30 20.71 10.28 -12.20
C LEU A 30 19.23 10.22 -11.79
N THR A 31 18.31 10.35 -12.75
CA THR A 31 16.86 10.20 -12.47
C THR A 31 16.50 8.78 -12.04
N LEU A 32 17.11 7.75 -12.65
CA LEU A 32 16.89 6.37 -12.26
C LEU A 32 17.42 6.10 -10.84
N CYS A 33 18.64 6.56 -10.52
CA CYS A 33 19.20 6.44 -9.17
C CYS A 33 18.35 7.17 -8.13
N ALA A 34 17.82 8.35 -8.46
CA ALA A 34 16.95 9.11 -7.57
C ALA A 34 15.63 8.38 -7.29
N MET A 35 15.01 7.75 -8.30
CA MET A 35 13.77 6.99 -8.12
C MET A 35 13.98 5.76 -7.20
N VAL A 36 15.11 5.08 -7.34
CA VAL A 36 15.47 3.94 -6.47
C VAL A 36 15.73 4.40 -5.04
N ALA A 37 16.48 5.50 -4.84
CA ALA A 37 16.79 6.03 -3.51
C ALA A 37 15.53 6.56 -2.79
N LEU A 38 14.57 7.10 -3.52
CA LEU A 38 13.30 7.59 -2.98
C LEU A 38 12.25 6.48 -2.78
N GLY A 39 12.59 5.22 -3.09
CA GLY A 39 11.70 4.08 -2.84
C GLY A 39 10.40 4.11 -3.63
N ILE A 40 10.36 4.81 -4.78
CA ILE A 40 9.15 4.90 -5.61
C ILE A 40 8.92 3.53 -6.25
N ARG A 41 8.05 2.72 -5.63
CA ARG A 41 7.57 1.46 -6.19
C ARG A 41 6.46 1.80 -7.19
N GLN A 42 6.73 1.63 -8.49
CA GLN A 42 5.65 1.67 -9.48
C GLN A 42 4.76 0.45 -9.26
N GLY A 43 3.50 0.69 -8.88
CA GLY A 43 2.43 -0.28 -9.03
C GLY A 43 2.22 -1.18 -7.83
N GLU A 44 1.82 -0.61 -6.70
CA GLU A 44 0.89 -1.25 -5.77
C GLU A 44 0.12 -0.12 -5.10
N LEU A 45 -0.94 0.29 -5.78
CA LEU A 45 -2.00 1.12 -5.21
C LEU A 45 -2.44 0.35 -3.95
N GLN A 46 -2.06 0.85 -2.76
CA GLN A 46 -2.21 0.19 -1.45
C GLN A 46 -3.49 -0.65 -1.40
N ARG A 47 -3.40 -1.90 -1.81
CA ARG A 47 -4.49 -2.85 -1.68
C ARG A 47 -4.29 -3.36 -0.27
N GLN A 48 -5.25 -3.06 0.61
CA GLN A 48 -5.21 -3.63 1.95
C GLN A 48 -5.00 -5.14 1.79
N GLU A 49 -3.89 -5.64 2.32
CA GLU A 49 -3.66 -7.07 2.36
C GLU A 49 -4.75 -7.69 3.24
N PRO A 50 -5.32 -8.84 2.85
CA PRO A 50 -6.28 -9.52 3.70
C PRO A 50 -5.63 -9.81 5.06
N LYS A 51 -6.39 -9.66 6.14
CA LYS A 51 -6.00 -10.01 7.51
C LYS A 51 -5.63 -11.49 7.63
N GLY A 52 -6.17 -12.32 6.73
CA GLY A 52 -5.83 -13.73 6.55
C GLY A 52 -6.88 -14.68 7.14
N ALA A 53 -6.69 -15.97 6.85
CA ALA A 53 -7.67 -17.02 7.16
C ALA A 53 -8.21 -16.96 8.60
N GLY A 54 -9.54 -16.94 8.71
CA GLY A 54 -10.25 -16.92 9.99
C GLY A 54 -10.44 -15.54 10.61
N GLN A 55 -9.98 -14.47 9.96
CA GLN A 55 -10.26 -13.09 10.36
C GLN A 55 -11.33 -12.46 9.45
N PRO A 56 -12.28 -11.69 10.00
CA PRO A 56 -13.23 -10.96 9.20
C PRO A 56 -12.55 -9.80 8.46
N GLU A 57 -12.72 -9.77 7.15
CA GLU A 57 -12.26 -8.69 6.29
C GLU A 57 -13.20 -7.48 6.34
N PRO A 58 -12.71 -6.24 6.13
CA PRO A 58 -13.54 -5.05 6.18
C PRO A 58 -14.54 -4.96 5.02
N THR A 59 -14.35 -5.75 3.96
CA THR A 59 -15.28 -5.81 2.83
C THR A 59 -15.44 -7.25 2.34
N MET A 60 -16.65 -7.56 1.85
CA MET A 60 -16.96 -8.83 1.19
C MET A 60 -15.99 -9.12 0.03
N GLN A 61 -15.61 -8.09 -0.72
CA GLN A 61 -14.74 -8.23 -1.88
C GLN A 61 -13.33 -8.69 -1.48
N LEU A 62 -12.76 -8.14 -0.40
CA LEU A 62 -11.46 -8.60 0.10
C LEU A 62 -11.49 -10.07 0.54
N ALA A 63 -12.57 -10.49 1.21
CA ALA A 63 -12.75 -11.89 1.62
C ALA A 63 -12.86 -12.83 0.40
N CYS A 64 -13.62 -12.45 -0.62
CA CYS A 64 -13.75 -13.25 -1.83
C CYS A 64 -12.45 -13.28 -2.66
N ASP A 65 -11.72 -12.16 -2.72
CA ASP A 65 -10.40 -12.08 -3.38
C ASP A 65 -9.39 -13.01 -2.68
N GLU A 66 -9.42 -13.11 -1.34
CA GLU A 66 -8.60 -14.07 -0.57
C GLU A 66 -8.98 -15.53 -0.91
N CYS A 67 -10.27 -15.87 -0.87
CA CYS A 67 -10.76 -17.21 -1.28
C CYS A 67 -10.22 -17.57 -2.67
N GLY A 68 -10.32 -16.66 -3.64
CA GLY A 68 -9.84 -16.87 -5.00
C GLY A 68 -8.34 -17.22 -5.09
N LYS A 69 -7.50 -16.63 -4.23
CA LYS A 69 -6.07 -16.98 -4.15
C LYS A 69 -5.82 -18.40 -3.66
N HIS A 70 -6.67 -18.89 -2.76
CA HIS A 70 -6.55 -20.22 -2.15
C HIS A 70 -7.40 -21.29 -2.84
N ALA A 71 -8.23 -20.91 -3.83
CA ALA A 71 -9.07 -21.82 -4.61
C ALA A 71 -8.33 -23.06 -5.18
N PRO A 72 -7.07 -22.99 -5.65
CA PRO A 72 -6.35 -24.18 -6.12
C PRO A 72 -6.12 -25.26 -5.05
N TYR A 73 -6.23 -24.89 -3.77
CA TYR A 73 -6.02 -25.75 -2.62
C TYR A 73 -7.34 -26.16 -1.93
N LEU A 74 -8.49 -25.70 -2.46
CA LEU A 74 -9.82 -25.91 -1.89
C LEU A 74 -10.68 -26.69 -2.90
N ALA A 75 -11.45 -27.67 -2.42
CA ALA A 75 -12.33 -28.47 -3.29
C ALA A 75 -13.48 -27.65 -3.89
N ASP A 76 -14.01 -26.68 -3.14
CA ASP A 76 -14.95 -25.66 -3.59
C ASP A 76 -14.65 -24.33 -2.88
N CYS A 77 -14.33 -23.27 -3.63
CA CYS A 77 -14.26 -21.91 -3.08
C CYS A 77 -15.59 -21.18 -3.38
N THR A 78 -16.63 -21.51 -2.63
CA THR A 78 -17.88 -20.74 -2.70
C THR A 78 -17.78 -19.58 -1.72
N CYS A 79 -17.63 -18.34 -2.21
CA CYS A 79 -17.52 -17.18 -1.34
C CYS A 79 -18.89 -16.86 -0.71
N PHE A 80 -19.07 -17.27 0.55
CA PHE A 80 -20.13 -16.79 1.43
C PHE A 80 -19.52 -15.79 2.41
N ALA A 81 -19.59 -14.51 2.08
CA ALA A 81 -19.18 -13.44 2.97
C ALA A 81 -20.40 -12.59 3.33
N THR A 82 -20.71 -12.53 4.62
CA THR A 82 -21.80 -11.75 5.19
C THR A 82 -21.23 -10.80 6.24
N ASP A 83 -21.83 -9.63 6.40
CA ASP A 83 -21.47 -8.68 7.45
C ASP A 83 -21.92 -9.22 8.82
N VAL A 84 -21.14 -10.10 9.44
CA VAL A 84 -21.50 -10.75 10.72
C VAL A 84 -21.87 -9.73 11.80
N MET A 85 -21.22 -8.58 11.81
CA MET A 85 -21.43 -7.55 12.82
C MET A 85 -22.71 -6.74 12.59
N GLY A 86 -23.18 -6.64 11.34
CA GLY A 86 -24.42 -5.96 10.97
C GLY A 86 -25.62 -6.88 10.66
N THR A 87 -25.42 -8.20 10.56
CA THR A 87 -26.48 -9.13 10.11
C THR A 87 -27.55 -9.36 11.18
N PHE A 88 -27.20 -9.24 12.46
CA PHE A 88 -28.14 -9.38 13.56
C PHE A 88 -28.81 -8.04 13.86
N GLU A 89 -30.14 -8.05 14.00
CA GLU A 89 -30.86 -6.87 14.49
C GLU A 89 -30.23 -6.41 15.80
N ASN A 90 -29.89 -5.13 15.84
CA ASN A 90 -29.34 -4.50 17.02
C ASN A 90 -30.45 -4.39 18.08
N ASP A 91 -30.62 -5.43 18.89
CA ASP A 91 -31.56 -5.46 20.03
C ASP A 91 -31.01 -4.66 21.24
N ALA A 92 -30.42 -3.49 20.98
CA ALA A 92 -30.08 -2.54 22.01
C ALA A 92 -31.29 -1.68 22.38
N THR A 93 -32.36 -2.33 22.83
CA THR A 93 -33.47 -1.66 23.51
C THR A 93 -33.12 -1.31 24.95
N LYS A 94 -31.93 -1.72 25.43
CA LYS A 94 -31.51 -1.56 26.82
C LYS A 94 -30.73 -0.26 27.02
N THR A 95 -31.21 0.54 27.96
CA THR A 95 -30.50 1.70 28.48
C THR A 95 -29.64 1.29 29.67
N LEU A 96 -28.35 1.58 29.64
CA LEU A 96 -27.45 1.45 30.77
C LEU A 96 -27.53 2.72 31.60
N THR A 97 -27.90 2.62 32.88
CA THR A 97 -27.81 3.74 33.83
C THR A 97 -26.61 3.55 34.72
N THR A 98 -25.60 4.41 34.58
CA THR A 98 -24.36 4.39 35.37
C THR A 98 -24.30 5.59 36.31
N ARG A 99 -23.72 5.39 37.50
CA ARG A 99 -23.44 6.50 38.41
C ARG A 99 -22.22 7.26 37.91
N LYS A 100 -22.38 8.54 37.62
CA LYS A 100 -21.29 9.44 37.23
C LYS A 100 -21.11 10.48 38.32
N GLU A 101 -20.04 10.34 39.10
CA GLU A 101 -19.73 11.20 40.25
C GLU A 101 -20.90 11.28 41.24
N PHE A 102 -21.50 12.47 41.41
CA PHE A 102 -22.66 12.73 42.28
C PHE A 102 -24.02 12.60 41.56
N GLY A 103 -24.04 12.19 40.29
CA GLY A 103 -25.25 12.02 39.47
C GLY A 103 -25.36 10.64 38.81
N THR A 104 -26.41 10.47 38.00
CA THR A 104 -26.61 9.30 37.14
C THR A 104 -26.66 9.72 35.68
N GLU A 105 -26.00 8.97 34.82
CA GLU A 105 -26.11 9.11 33.36
C GLU A 105 -26.80 7.87 32.78
N THR A 106 -27.68 8.09 31.82
CA THR A 106 -28.35 7.00 31.09
C THR A 106 -27.90 7.05 29.64
N VAL A 107 -27.32 5.95 29.17
CA VAL A 107 -26.77 5.82 27.83
C VAL A 107 -27.33 4.56 27.18
N ASN A 108 -27.70 4.65 25.91
CA ASN A 108 -28.00 3.49 25.08
C ASN A 108 -26.81 3.25 24.15
N THR A 109 -25.93 2.34 24.54
CA THR A 109 -24.69 2.03 23.82
C THR A 109 -24.90 1.30 22.49
N GLY A 110 -26.13 0.86 22.19
CA GLY A 110 -26.45 0.28 20.89
C GLY A 110 -27.54 1.04 20.12
N ALA A 111 -27.89 2.27 20.49
CA ALA A 111 -28.80 3.09 19.69
C ALA A 111 -28.23 3.45 18.30
N LYS A 112 -26.90 3.38 18.12
CA LYS A 112 -26.22 3.61 16.85
C LYS A 112 -25.19 2.52 16.60
N ARG A 113 -25.08 2.05 15.35
CA ARG A 113 -24.07 1.09 14.92
C ARG A 113 -22.67 1.62 15.27
N LEU A 114 -21.87 0.81 15.93
CA LEU A 114 -20.48 1.13 16.27
C LEU A 114 -19.58 0.91 15.05
N ALA A 115 -18.36 1.45 15.08
CA ALA A 115 -17.38 1.14 14.06
C ALA A 115 -16.89 -0.30 14.27
N GLU A 116 -16.91 -1.10 13.21
CA GLU A 116 -16.40 -2.47 13.23
C GLU A 116 -14.85 -2.48 13.28
N GLY A 117 -14.28 -3.51 13.92
CA GLY A 117 -12.85 -3.63 14.24
C GLY A 117 -11.91 -4.18 13.15
#